data_AF-A0A7X9XMZ8-F1
#
_entry.id   AF-A0A7X9XMZ8-F1
#
_cell.length_a   1.000
_cell.length_b   1.000
_cell.length_c   1.000
_cell.angle_alpha   90.00
_cell.angle_beta   90.00
_cell.angle_gamma   90.00
#
_symmetry.space_group_name_H-M   'P 1'
#
loop_
_entity.id
_entity.type
_entity.pdbx_description
1 polymer ?
#
loop_
_entity_poly.entity_id
_entity_poly.type
_entity_poly.pdbx_seq_one_letter_code
_entity_poly.pdbx_strand_id
1 'polypeptide(L)'
;MDDKIISYLLEIISNENLINIAKNVKLKIKGFRTIQYKNGVMTPPKILIIKELLNVEYKTKINEYFSKDSKAKVELEIEKASSLNIMSNEDKIKVVKLLEQILSFSSNNTLKIEGREIDLTTIKDILLEDNQVKKEKHVEDKNNEKLINNDYSEQIEKLNKDMEVLKKKVLEMEKKRLTLEENNKKMISDIKNLKKEKIMLQEENEKIKKENQVNIKENEKYQNEFYSIKKKYDELKIINASQEVDINREKAKIEFLENTNENLKNKLSILENIEKERQKKDIKKVVVFGEIYSKEIKEMVNYEIYTVEIENVENFREVINECNEVWVLSYDISYLDKITIEEKIDSSKIKEFTSYKKLREYLKKEN
;
A
#
# COMPACT_ATOMS: atom_id res chain seq x y z
N MET A 1 31.76 -10.97 56.19
CA MET A 1 30.31 -11.01 56.48
C MET A 1 29.91 -12.46 56.31
N ASP A 2 29.76 -13.14 57.43
CA ASP A 2 29.89 -14.60 57.48
C ASP A 2 28.70 -15.31 56.82
N ASP A 3 28.98 -16.43 56.15
CA ASP A 3 27.97 -17.27 55.50
C ASP A 3 26.89 -17.76 56.49
N LYS A 4 27.18 -17.71 57.80
CA LYS A 4 26.22 -17.92 58.89
C LYS A 4 25.11 -16.88 58.93
N ILE A 5 25.42 -15.59 58.72
CA ILE A 5 24.43 -14.50 58.75
C ILE A 5 23.46 -14.66 57.58
N ILE A 6 24.00 -14.99 56.41
CA ILE A 6 23.19 -15.17 55.19
C ILE A 6 22.28 -16.40 55.34
N SER A 7 22.80 -17.50 55.88
CA SER A 7 22.02 -18.71 56.12
C SER A 7 20.89 -18.46 57.12
N TYR A 8 21.17 -17.77 58.23
CA TYR A 8 20.18 -17.39 59.23
C TYR A 8 19.09 -16.48 58.66
N LEU A 9 19.46 -15.48 57.84
CA LEU A 9 18.49 -14.62 57.18
C LEU A 9 17.61 -15.42 56.21
N LEU A 10 18.18 -16.32 55.40
CA LEU A 10 17.42 -17.15 54.47
C LEU A 10 16.43 -18.10 55.15
N GLU A 11 16.70 -18.56 56.37
CA GLU A 11 15.81 -19.44 57.13
C GLU A 11 14.56 -18.73 57.69
N ILE A 12 14.63 -17.41 57.93
CA ILE A 12 13.58 -16.67 58.65
C ILE A 12 12.67 -15.86 57.70
N ILE A 13 13.04 -15.77 56.41
CA ILE A 13 12.27 -15.02 55.42
C ILE A 13 11.06 -15.84 54.95
N SER A 14 9.89 -15.20 54.89
CA SER A 14 8.68 -15.79 54.30
C SER A 14 8.83 -15.98 52.78
N ASN A 15 8.18 -17.02 52.23
CA ASN A 15 8.22 -17.31 50.80
C ASN A 15 7.78 -16.13 49.91
N GLU A 16 6.85 -15.31 50.38
CA GLU A 16 6.33 -14.15 49.66
C GLU A 16 7.38 -13.03 49.53
N ASN A 17 8.21 -12.85 50.55
CA ASN A 17 9.31 -11.89 50.55
C ASN A 17 10.47 -12.34 49.64
N LEU A 18 10.78 -13.65 49.61
CA LEU A 18 11.73 -14.22 48.65
C LEU A 18 11.29 -14.03 47.19
N ILE A 19 9.98 -14.17 46.91
CA ILE A 19 9.40 -13.94 45.59
C ILE A 19 9.52 -12.46 45.19
N ASN A 20 9.32 -11.53 46.12
CA ASN A 20 9.48 -10.09 45.84
C ASN A 20 10.93 -9.71 45.57
N ILE A 21 11.89 -10.25 46.33
CA ILE A 21 13.32 -10.06 46.07
C ILE A 21 13.70 -10.61 44.71
N ALA A 22 13.24 -11.81 44.36
CA ALA A 22 13.48 -12.38 43.05
C ALA A 22 12.88 -11.52 41.93
N LYS A 23 11.64 -11.02 42.06
CA LYS A 23 11.03 -10.12 41.08
C LYS A 23 11.85 -8.84 40.88
N ASN A 24 12.31 -8.21 41.96
CA ASN A 24 13.10 -6.97 41.90
C ASN A 24 14.48 -7.17 41.28
N VAL A 25 15.08 -8.34 41.47
CA VAL A 25 16.41 -8.69 40.91
C VAL A 25 16.29 -9.43 39.55
N LYS A 26 15.06 -9.53 38.98
CA LYS A 26 14.74 -10.27 37.74
C LYS A 26 15.15 -11.75 37.78
N LEU A 27 15.05 -12.32 38.99
CA LEU A 27 14.89 -13.70 39.48
C LEU A 27 14.02 -14.68 38.65
N LYS A 28 14.52 -15.66 37.87
CA LYS A 28 13.69 -16.81 37.42
C LYS A 28 13.72 -17.90 38.50
N ILE A 29 12.67 -17.97 39.31
CA ILE A 29 12.50 -19.03 40.33
C ILE A 29 11.91 -20.28 39.67
N LYS A 30 12.60 -21.43 39.77
CA LYS A 30 12.07 -22.77 39.42
C LYS A 30 12.05 -23.66 40.67
N GLY A 31 10.89 -23.72 41.35
CA GLY A 31 10.67 -24.66 42.45
C GLY A 31 11.47 -24.35 43.74
N PHE A 32 10.99 -24.90 44.85
CA PHE A 32 11.25 -24.43 46.22
C PHE A 32 12.70 -24.45 46.76
N ARG A 33 13.73 -24.86 46.01
CA ARG A 33 15.12 -24.87 46.52
C ARG A 33 16.24 -24.56 45.52
N THR A 34 15.93 -24.09 44.30
CA THR A 34 17.01 -23.85 43.31
C THR A 34 16.73 -22.65 42.40
N ILE A 35 17.54 -21.61 42.57
CA ILE A 35 17.64 -20.47 41.63
C ILE A 35 18.69 -20.85 40.58
N GLN A 36 18.32 -20.98 39.30
CA GLN A 36 19.26 -21.20 38.18
C GLN A 36 19.04 -20.17 37.06
N TYR A 37 20.16 -19.69 36.49
CA TYR A 37 20.19 -18.66 35.45
C TYR A 37 20.71 -19.17 34.11
N LYS A 38 20.09 -18.68 33.01
CA LYS A 38 20.60 -18.82 31.64
C LYS A 38 21.79 -17.88 31.46
N ASN A 39 22.96 -18.46 31.20
CA ASN A 39 24.23 -17.85 30.79
C ASN A 39 25.09 -17.26 31.93
N GLY A 40 26.07 -18.05 32.38
CA GLY A 40 27.27 -17.57 33.09
C GLY A 40 27.12 -17.32 34.59
N VAL A 41 27.98 -17.94 35.39
CA VAL A 41 28.00 -17.84 36.86
C VAL A 41 28.36 -16.41 37.27
N MET A 42 27.40 -15.69 37.84
CA MET A 42 27.67 -14.49 38.64
C MET A 42 26.97 -14.68 39.97
N THR A 43 27.74 -14.77 41.05
CA THR A 43 27.24 -14.76 42.42
C THR A 43 26.40 -13.50 42.63
N PRO A 44 25.10 -13.58 42.95
CA PRO A 44 24.32 -12.39 43.25
C PRO A 44 25.03 -11.64 44.39
N PRO A 45 25.23 -10.31 44.30
CA PRO A 45 26.06 -9.62 45.26
C PRO A 45 25.43 -9.79 46.64
N LYS A 46 26.11 -10.50 47.55
CA LYS A 46 25.65 -10.77 48.93
C LYS A 46 25.16 -9.46 49.59
N ILE A 47 25.82 -8.35 49.28
CA ILE A 47 25.51 -6.99 49.72
C ILE A 47 24.10 -6.54 49.29
N LEU A 48 23.65 -6.90 48.09
CA LEU A 48 22.37 -6.46 47.52
C LEU A 48 21.20 -7.23 48.13
N ILE A 49 21.36 -8.53 48.37
CA ILE A 49 20.40 -9.36 49.11
C ILE A 49 20.28 -8.85 50.56
N ILE A 50 21.43 -8.59 51.20
CA ILE A 50 21.46 -8.10 52.58
C ILE A 50 20.83 -6.71 52.70
N LYS A 51 21.11 -5.80 51.75
CA LYS A 51 20.52 -4.46 51.71
C LYS A 51 18.99 -4.51 51.61
N GLU A 52 18.47 -5.42 50.79
CA GLU A 52 17.02 -5.55 50.61
C GLU A 52 16.34 -6.25 51.78
N LEU A 53 17.01 -7.19 52.45
CA LEU A 53 16.52 -7.84 53.66
C LEU A 53 16.56 -6.95 54.89
N LEU A 54 17.58 -6.10 55.00
CA LEU A 54 17.68 -5.09 56.07
C LEU A 54 16.59 -4.01 55.97
N ASN A 55 16.03 -3.80 54.77
CA ASN A 55 14.90 -2.87 54.53
C ASN A 55 13.55 -3.45 54.99
N VAL A 56 13.45 -4.77 55.21
CA VAL A 56 12.17 -5.50 55.35
C VAL A 56 12.01 -5.98 56.80
N GLU A 57 12.00 -5.04 57.75
CA GLU A 57 11.64 -5.26 59.18
C GLU A 57 12.61 -6.06 60.10
N TYR A 58 13.68 -6.72 59.63
CA TYR A 58 14.53 -7.56 60.51
C TYR A 58 15.66 -6.82 61.26
N LYS A 59 15.75 -5.49 61.15
CA LYS A 59 16.84 -4.67 61.72
C LYS A 59 16.98 -4.84 63.25
N THR A 60 15.86 -4.94 63.96
CA THR A 60 15.83 -5.07 65.43
C THR A 60 16.34 -6.44 65.89
N LYS A 61 15.95 -7.52 65.20
CA LYS A 61 16.38 -8.90 65.51
C LYS A 61 17.86 -9.14 65.18
N ILE A 62 18.37 -8.48 64.15
CA ILE A 62 19.80 -8.53 63.80
C ILE A 62 20.63 -7.81 64.87
N ASN A 63 20.19 -6.64 65.33
CA ASN A 63 20.86 -5.93 66.43
C ASN A 63 20.84 -6.74 67.74
N GLU A 64 19.77 -7.48 68.04
CA GLU A 64 19.71 -8.41 69.19
C GLU A 64 20.65 -9.61 69.04
N TYR A 65 20.88 -10.11 67.83
CA TYR A 65 21.82 -11.20 67.57
C TYR A 65 23.28 -10.77 67.80
N PHE A 66 23.63 -9.51 67.49
CA PHE A 66 24.99 -8.97 67.64
C PHE A 66 25.24 -8.21 68.96
N SER A 67 24.20 -7.91 69.75
CA SER A 67 24.35 -7.20 71.04
C SER A 67 24.95 -8.07 72.15
N LYS A 68 25.01 -9.39 71.98
CA LYS A 68 25.62 -10.31 72.96
C LYS A 68 27.15 -10.33 72.94
N ASP A 69 27.81 -9.78 71.92
CA ASP A 69 29.26 -9.91 71.75
C ASP A 69 30.10 -8.70 72.23
N SER A 70 29.51 -7.64 72.82
CA SER A 70 30.28 -6.42 73.17
C SER A 70 30.04 -5.79 74.56
N LYS A 71 29.34 -6.46 75.49
CA LYS A 71 29.14 -5.93 76.86
C LYS A 71 30.15 -6.36 77.92
N ALA A 72 31.07 -7.27 77.63
CA ALA A 72 31.93 -7.89 78.65
C ALA A 72 33.28 -7.19 78.92
N LYS A 73 33.53 -5.98 78.39
CA LYS A 73 34.87 -5.37 78.44
C LYS A 73 34.96 -3.93 78.95
N VAL A 74 33.84 -3.35 79.41
CA VAL A 74 33.80 -1.94 79.86
C VAL A 74 33.50 -1.80 81.37
N GLU A 75 32.95 -2.82 82.02
CA GLU A 75 32.61 -2.78 83.46
C GLU A 75 33.76 -3.18 84.40
N LEU A 76 34.97 -3.48 83.88
CA LEU A 76 36.09 -4.00 84.67
C LEU A 76 37.22 -2.99 84.95
N GLU A 77 37.13 -1.75 84.45
CA GLU A 77 38.19 -0.73 84.61
C GLU A 77 37.77 0.48 85.48
N ILE A 78 36.50 0.60 85.88
CA ILE A 78 36.03 1.76 86.68
C ILE A 78 36.09 1.49 88.19
N GLU A 79 36.26 0.24 88.63
CA GLU A 79 36.21 -0.14 90.05
C GLU A 79 37.59 -0.17 90.76
N LYS A 80 38.68 0.21 90.07
CA LYS A 80 40.07 0.16 90.60
C LYS A 80 40.76 1.51 90.84
N ALA A 81 40.02 2.62 90.80
CA ALA A 81 40.54 3.96 91.11
C ALA A 81 40.05 4.49 92.47
N SER A 82 40.17 3.66 93.51
CA SER A 82 40.74 3.96 94.84
C SER A 82 40.75 5.44 95.29
N SER A 83 39.82 5.94 96.12
CA SER A 83 39.85 5.92 97.61
C SER A 83 41.24 5.98 98.30
N LEU A 84 41.79 7.20 98.50
CA LEU A 84 42.75 7.56 99.58
C LEU A 84 43.21 9.05 99.59
N ASN A 85 42.32 10.05 99.38
CA ASN A 85 42.77 11.46 99.36
C ASN A 85 41.76 12.53 99.81
N ILE A 86 40.77 12.19 100.65
CA ILE A 86 39.64 13.10 100.93
C ILE A 86 39.75 13.70 102.34
N MET A 87 40.59 14.74 102.47
CA MET A 87 40.39 15.79 103.48
C MET A 87 40.12 17.10 102.73
N SER A 88 39.11 17.87 103.15
CA SER A 88 38.76 19.14 102.50
C SER A 88 39.85 20.19 102.72
N ASN A 89 40.02 21.13 101.77
CA ASN A 89 40.99 22.22 101.89
C ASN A 89 40.72 23.11 103.13
N GLU A 90 39.45 23.31 103.50
CA GLU A 90 39.10 24.09 104.69
C GLU A 90 39.54 23.40 105.99
N ASP A 91 39.42 22.08 106.06
CA ASP A 91 39.84 21.31 107.22
C ASP A 91 41.37 21.25 107.32
N LYS A 92 42.08 21.16 106.20
CA LYS A 92 43.55 21.31 106.17
C LYS A 92 43.99 22.67 106.74
N ILE A 93 43.35 23.78 106.36
CA ILE A 93 43.69 25.13 106.87
C ILE A 93 43.40 25.25 108.38
N LYS A 94 42.29 24.68 108.87
CA LYS A 94 41.97 24.65 110.31
C LYS A 94 43.00 23.87 111.11
N VAL A 95 43.42 22.70 110.62
CA VAL A 95 44.44 21.87 111.26
C VAL A 95 45.80 22.57 111.28
N VAL A 96 46.20 23.26 110.21
CA VAL A 96 47.43 24.07 110.18
C VAL A 96 47.40 25.18 111.23
N LYS A 97 46.30 25.93 111.36
CA LYS A 97 46.17 26.97 112.41
C LYS A 97 46.19 26.39 113.82
N LEU A 98 45.59 25.21 114.02
CA LEU A 98 45.61 24.52 115.31
C LEU A 98 47.02 24.06 115.67
N LEU A 99 47.77 23.54 114.70
CA LEU A 99 49.18 23.16 114.87
C LEU A 99 50.06 24.38 115.16
N GLU A 100 49.83 25.52 114.51
CA GLU A 100 50.53 26.79 114.83
C GLU A 100 50.29 27.26 116.26
N GLN A 101 49.06 27.10 116.76
CA GLN A 101 48.74 27.40 118.16
C GLN A 101 49.40 26.41 119.12
N ILE A 102 49.37 25.11 118.84
CA ILE A 102 50.01 24.10 119.71
C ILE A 102 51.53 24.32 119.78
N LEU A 103 52.16 24.62 118.64
CA LEU A 103 53.59 24.92 118.55
C LEU A 103 53.98 26.23 119.23
N SER A 104 53.07 27.19 119.41
CA SER A 104 53.37 28.46 120.08
C SER A 104 53.30 28.38 121.61
N PHE A 105 52.65 27.36 122.19
CA PHE A 105 52.51 27.17 123.64
C PHE A 105 53.41 26.07 124.22
N SER A 106 54.04 25.25 123.38
CA SER A 106 54.89 24.14 123.82
C SER A 106 56.37 24.42 123.57
N SER A 107 57.23 24.16 124.54
CA SER A 107 58.69 24.13 124.37
C SER A 107 59.21 22.81 123.79
N ASN A 108 58.31 21.85 123.51
CA ASN A 108 58.63 20.57 122.88
C ASN A 108 57.69 20.30 121.68
N ASN A 109 58.26 20.17 120.49
CA ASN A 109 57.52 20.14 119.21
C ASN A 109 57.14 18.72 118.74
N THR A 110 57.35 17.72 119.59
CA THR A 110 57.08 16.31 119.28
C THR A 110 55.81 15.83 119.98
N LEU A 111 54.91 15.20 119.22
CA LEU A 111 53.76 14.48 119.77
C LEU A 111 54.07 12.97 119.81
N LYS A 112 53.86 12.32 120.96
CA LYS A 112 54.13 10.90 121.14
C LYS A 112 52.83 10.11 121.01
N ILE A 113 52.62 9.46 119.88
CA ILE A 113 51.45 8.62 119.60
C ILE A 113 51.96 7.19 119.47
N GLU A 114 51.39 6.25 120.26
CA GLU A 114 51.72 4.82 120.21
C GLU A 114 53.24 4.51 120.24
N GLY A 115 54.00 5.28 121.02
CA GLY A 115 55.44 5.08 121.19
C GLY A 115 56.33 5.63 120.07
N ARG A 116 55.76 6.30 119.04
CA ARG A 116 56.52 7.04 118.03
C ARG A 116 56.44 8.53 118.30
N GLU A 117 57.58 9.21 118.29
CA GLU A 117 57.66 10.68 118.35
C GLU A 117 57.53 11.23 116.93
N ILE A 118 56.53 12.07 116.71
CA ILE A 118 56.27 12.72 115.43
C ILE A 118 56.47 14.22 115.62
N ASP A 119 57.30 14.81 114.75
CA ASP A 119 57.56 16.24 114.75
C ASP A 119 56.39 17.01 114.10
N LEU A 120 55.79 17.91 114.87
CA LEU A 120 54.64 18.70 114.43
C LEU A 120 55.02 19.78 113.40
N THR A 121 56.28 20.23 113.36
CA THR A 121 56.76 21.16 112.31
C THR A 121 56.77 20.52 110.94
N THR A 122 57.22 19.28 110.82
CA THR A 122 57.24 18.54 109.55
C THR A 122 55.83 18.33 108.97
N ILE A 123 54.82 18.08 109.82
CA ILE A 123 53.41 17.96 109.37
C ILE A 123 52.88 19.30 108.82
N LYS A 124 53.26 20.41 109.45
CA LYS A 124 52.87 21.76 109.02
C LYS A 124 53.44 22.08 107.62
N ASP A 125 54.70 21.76 107.39
CA ASP A 125 55.38 22.06 106.12
C ASP A 125 54.79 21.25 104.95
N ILE A 126 54.48 19.97 105.17
CA ILE A 126 53.80 19.11 104.17
C ILE A 126 52.43 19.69 103.79
N LEU A 127 51.68 20.26 104.74
CA LEU A 127 50.37 20.87 104.47
C LEU A 127 50.47 22.24 103.76
N LEU A 128 51.62 22.92 103.84
CA LEU A 128 51.86 24.21 103.20
C LEU A 128 52.37 24.07 101.75
N GLU A 129 53.23 23.09 101.45
CA GLU A 129 53.71 22.81 100.08
C GLU A 129 52.55 22.47 99.12
N ASP A 130 51.53 21.75 99.60
CA ASP A 130 50.32 21.37 98.87
C ASP A 130 49.49 22.58 98.36
N ASN A 131 49.66 23.76 98.96
CA ASN A 131 48.92 24.98 98.63
C ASN A 131 49.62 25.88 97.61
N GLN A 132 50.95 25.79 97.45
CA GLN A 132 51.68 26.61 96.47
C GLN A 132 51.60 26.02 95.05
N VAL A 133 51.62 24.69 94.89
CA VAL A 133 51.53 23.99 93.59
C VAL A 133 50.17 24.21 92.88
N LYS A 134 49.10 24.53 93.62
CA LYS A 134 47.75 24.78 93.03
C LYS A 134 47.58 26.15 92.37
N LYS A 135 48.38 27.16 92.72
CA LYS A 135 48.24 28.51 92.12
C LYS A 135 48.83 28.60 90.72
N GLU A 136 49.92 27.88 90.43
CA GLU A 136 50.54 27.87 89.10
C GLU A 136 49.74 27.02 88.09
N LYS A 137 49.21 25.85 88.50
CA LYS A 137 48.30 25.04 87.66
C LYS A 137 47.04 25.79 87.22
N HIS A 138 46.45 26.61 88.10
CA HIS A 138 45.20 27.33 87.80
C HIS A 138 45.34 28.41 86.70
N VAL A 139 46.55 28.88 86.41
CA VAL A 139 46.80 29.88 85.35
C VAL A 139 47.05 29.22 84.00
N GLU A 140 47.76 28.08 83.97
CA GLU A 140 47.92 27.27 82.75
C GLU A 140 46.60 26.64 82.30
N ASP A 141 45.79 26.11 83.21
CA ASP A 141 44.51 25.48 82.89
C ASP A 141 43.52 26.47 82.25
N LYS A 142 43.50 27.74 82.70
CA LYS A 142 42.65 28.79 82.10
C LYS A 142 43.07 29.21 80.69
N ASN A 143 44.36 29.16 80.38
CA ASN A 143 44.86 29.48 79.04
C ASN A 143 44.60 28.31 78.07
N ASN A 144 44.76 27.07 78.53
CA ASN A 144 44.43 25.89 77.75
C ASN A 144 42.93 25.75 77.47
N GLU A 145 42.05 26.04 78.45
CA GLU A 145 40.59 26.05 78.22
C GLU A 145 40.18 27.08 77.15
N LYS A 146 40.81 28.26 77.12
CA LYS A 146 40.53 29.27 76.08
C LYS A 146 40.97 28.82 74.68
N LEU A 147 42.13 28.17 74.58
CA LEU A 147 42.67 27.66 73.32
C LEU A 147 41.79 26.53 72.77
N ILE A 148 41.41 25.59 73.64
CA ILE A 148 40.52 24.47 73.32
C ILE A 148 39.13 24.98 72.90
N ASN A 149 38.56 25.98 73.59
CA ASN A 149 37.26 26.54 73.24
C ASN A 149 37.27 27.29 71.90
N ASN A 150 38.37 27.97 71.55
CA ASN A 150 38.52 28.61 70.24
C ASN A 150 38.61 27.56 69.12
N ASP A 151 39.42 26.51 69.28
CA ASP A 151 39.52 25.41 68.31
C ASP A 151 38.17 24.69 68.10
N TYR A 152 37.40 24.46 69.18
CA TYR A 152 36.04 23.91 69.06
C TYR A 152 35.08 24.86 68.34
N SER A 153 35.17 26.17 68.58
CA SER A 153 34.34 27.16 67.90
C SER A 153 34.60 27.20 66.40
N GLU A 154 35.86 27.20 65.99
CA GLU A 154 36.26 27.15 64.57
C GLU A 154 35.82 25.84 63.89
N GLN A 155 35.93 24.70 64.58
CA GLN A 155 35.45 23.42 64.06
C GLN A 155 33.91 23.39 63.90
N ILE A 156 33.16 23.97 64.84
CA ILE A 156 31.70 24.08 64.76
C ILE A 156 31.31 25.00 63.60
N GLU A 157 32.01 26.12 63.40
CA GLU A 157 31.73 27.03 62.28
C GLU A 157 31.99 26.35 60.92
N LYS A 158 33.09 25.60 60.80
CA LYS A 158 33.42 24.81 59.61
C LYS A 158 32.37 23.71 59.35
N LEU A 159 31.95 22.99 60.39
CA LEU A 159 30.92 21.96 60.29
C LEU A 159 29.56 22.55 59.84
N ASN A 160 29.20 23.73 60.35
CA ASN A 160 27.98 24.43 59.93
C ASN A 160 28.03 24.82 58.45
N LYS A 161 29.17 25.33 57.96
CA LYS A 161 29.37 25.63 56.53
C LYS A 161 29.26 24.38 55.66
N ASP A 162 29.89 23.27 56.07
CA ASP A 162 29.80 21.99 55.35
C ASP A 162 28.36 21.44 55.34
N MET A 163 27.63 21.60 56.44
CA MET A 163 26.23 21.20 56.54
C MET A 163 25.32 22.04 55.62
N GLU A 164 25.56 23.34 55.48
CA GLU A 164 24.84 24.18 54.51
C GLU A 164 25.10 23.76 53.05
N VAL A 165 26.35 23.44 52.71
CA VAL A 165 26.71 22.92 51.38
C VAL A 165 25.99 21.60 51.12
N LEU A 166 25.94 20.71 52.12
CA LEU A 166 25.25 19.43 52.00
C LEU A 166 23.74 19.62 51.81
N LYS A 167 23.11 20.51 52.58
CA LYS A 167 21.68 20.85 52.42
C LYS A 167 21.38 21.36 51.01
N LYS A 168 22.21 22.25 50.45
CA LYS A 168 22.07 22.73 49.06
C LYS A 168 22.17 21.60 48.04
N LYS A 169 23.15 20.68 48.21
CA LYS A 169 23.30 19.51 47.34
C LYS A 169 22.10 18.56 47.41
N VAL A 170 21.56 18.31 48.61
CA VAL A 170 20.36 17.48 48.79
C VAL A 170 19.16 18.09 48.05
N LEU A 171 18.93 19.39 48.22
CA LEU A 171 17.85 20.10 47.51
C LEU A 171 18.03 20.05 45.98
N GLU A 172 19.26 20.18 45.48
CA GLU A 172 19.53 20.07 44.04
C GLU A 172 19.27 18.66 43.51
N MET A 173 19.69 17.62 44.25
CA MET A 173 19.40 16.23 43.90
C MET A 173 17.90 15.94 43.91
N GLU A 174 17.16 16.49 44.87
CA GLU A 174 15.71 16.31 44.96
C GLU A 174 14.98 16.99 43.79
N LYS A 175 15.40 18.20 43.39
CA LYS A 175 14.91 18.85 42.16
C LYS A 175 15.19 18.00 40.92
N LYS A 176 16.41 17.47 40.78
CA LYS A 176 16.77 16.57 39.66
C LYS A 176 15.92 15.30 39.65
N ARG A 177 15.66 14.70 40.83
CA ARG A 177 14.80 13.52 40.96
C ARG A 177 13.38 13.83 40.47
N LEU A 178 12.79 14.94 40.91
CA LEU A 178 11.43 15.33 40.50
C LEU A 178 11.33 15.57 38.99
N THR A 179 12.30 16.27 38.39
CA THR A 179 12.33 16.47 36.93
C THR A 179 12.46 15.14 36.17
N LEU A 180 13.29 14.21 36.66
CA LEU A 180 13.43 12.88 36.05
C LEU A 180 12.13 12.06 36.17
N GLU A 181 11.42 12.15 37.29
CA GLU A 181 10.12 11.49 37.48
C GLU A 181 9.05 12.04 36.51
N GLU A 182 8.98 13.35 36.34
CA GLU A 182 8.08 13.98 35.39
C GLU A 182 8.41 13.59 33.94
N ASN A 183 9.69 13.60 33.57
CA ASN A 183 10.13 13.17 32.25
C ASN A 183 9.82 11.70 31.99
N ASN A 184 9.99 10.83 32.99
CA ASN A 184 9.66 9.41 32.88
C ASN A 184 8.15 9.20 32.68
N LYS A 185 7.29 9.95 33.39
CA LYS A 185 5.84 9.92 33.18
C LYS A 185 5.46 10.34 31.76
N LYS A 186 6.08 11.40 31.22
CA LYS A 186 5.87 11.84 29.82
C LYS A 186 6.30 10.76 28.83
N MET A 187 7.50 10.20 28.99
CA MET A 187 8.00 9.12 28.13
C MET A 187 7.09 7.90 28.13
N ILE A 188 6.55 7.49 29.27
CA ILE A 188 5.59 6.37 29.35
C ILE A 188 4.33 6.68 28.54
N SER A 189 3.82 7.92 28.61
CA SER A 189 2.68 8.37 27.82
C SER A 189 2.99 8.35 26.32
N ASP A 190 4.14 8.86 25.92
CA ASP A 190 4.57 8.90 24.51
C ASP A 190 4.75 7.50 23.93
N ILE A 191 5.36 6.58 24.69
CA ILE A 191 5.48 5.17 24.29
C ILE A 191 4.10 4.54 24.09
N LYS A 192 3.11 4.88 24.92
CA LYS A 192 1.74 4.37 24.77
C LYS A 192 1.08 4.92 23.50
N ASN A 193 1.28 6.20 23.19
CA ASN A 193 0.76 6.83 21.98
C ASN A 193 1.40 6.25 20.71
N LEU A 194 2.73 6.13 20.69
CA LEU A 194 3.47 5.52 19.57
C LEU A 194 3.07 4.07 19.33
N LYS A 195 2.78 3.30 20.39
CA LYS A 195 2.25 1.93 20.25
C LYS A 195 0.88 1.91 19.59
N LYS A 196 -0.01 2.84 19.91
CA LYS A 196 -1.33 2.95 19.26
C LYS A 196 -1.19 3.33 17.80
N GLU A 197 -0.38 4.34 17.49
CA GLU A 197 -0.11 4.77 16.13
C GLU A 197 0.47 3.64 15.28
N LYS A 198 1.45 2.89 15.83
CA LYS A 198 2.00 1.70 15.17
C LYS A 198 0.93 0.67 14.82
N ILE A 199 -0.03 0.42 15.71
CA ILE A 199 -1.12 -0.53 15.47
C ILE A 199 -2.02 -0.02 14.33
N MET A 200 -2.42 1.26 14.38
CA MET A 200 -3.26 1.86 13.32
C MET A 200 -2.57 1.80 11.95
N LEU A 201 -1.28 2.13 11.87
CA LEU A 201 -0.50 2.05 10.63
C LEU A 201 -0.34 0.60 10.13
N GLN A 202 -0.30 -0.39 11.03
CA GLN A 202 -0.28 -1.79 10.64
C GLN A 202 -1.62 -2.23 10.04
N GLU A 203 -2.74 -1.82 10.64
CA GLU A 203 -4.08 -2.11 10.13
C GLU A 203 -4.33 -1.46 8.77
N GLU A 204 -3.90 -0.21 8.59
CA GLU A 204 -3.99 0.51 7.32
C GLU A 204 -3.16 -0.16 6.22
N ASN A 205 -1.93 -0.57 6.53
CA ASN A 205 -1.08 -1.31 5.59
C ASN A 205 -1.71 -2.64 5.16
N GLU A 206 -2.31 -3.39 6.09
CA GLU A 206 -2.99 -4.65 5.74
C GLU A 206 -4.24 -4.41 4.89
N LYS A 207 -4.97 -3.31 5.12
CA LYS A 207 -6.09 -2.91 4.26
C LYS A 207 -5.62 -2.57 2.84
N ILE A 208 -4.59 -1.75 2.70
CA ILE A 208 -4.01 -1.37 1.40
C ILE A 208 -3.47 -2.60 0.65
N LYS A 209 -2.83 -3.55 1.34
CA LYS A 209 -2.37 -4.80 0.72
C LYS A 209 -3.53 -5.60 0.12
N LYS A 210 -4.67 -5.70 0.83
CA LYS A 210 -5.86 -6.40 0.33
C LYS A 210 -6.45 -5.70 -0.88
N GLU A 211 -6.58 -4.37 -0.84
CA GLU A 211 -7.07 -3.57 -1.97
C GLU A 211 -6.16 -3.74 -3.19
N ASN A 212 -4.84 -3.70 -3.01
CA ASN A 212 -3.88 -3.95 -4.09
C ASN A 212 -4.01 -5.35 -4.69
N GLN A 213 -4.24 -6.40 -3.89
CA GLN A 213 -4.47 -7.74 -4.41
C GLN A 213 -5.74 -7.84 -5.26
N VAL A 214 -6.82 -7.13 -4.87
CA VAL A 214 -8.04 -7.06 -5.67
C VAL A 214 -7.77 -6.35 -7.00
N ASN A 215 -7.10 -5.20 -6.97
CA ASN A 215 -6.75 -4.43 -8.17
C ASN A 215 -5.83 -5.21 -9.12
N ILE A 216 -4.89 -6.00 -8.59
CA ILE A 216 -4.02 -6.87 -9.41
C ILE A 216 -4.87 -7.90 -10.16
N LYS A 217 -5.81 -8.57 -9.49
CA LYS A 217 -6.70 -9.56 -10.13
C LYS A 217 -7.62 -8.93 -11.17
N GLU A 218 -8.13 -7.72 -10.90
CA GLU A 218 -8.93 -6.98 -11.89
C GLU A 218 -8.10 -6.59 -13.11
N ASN A 219 -6.87 -6.12 -12.92
CA ASN A 219 -5.96 -5.83 -14.03
C ASN A 219 -5.63 -7.08 -14.87
N GLU A 220 -5.37 -8.22 -14.23
CA GLU A 220 -5.17 -9.49 -14.94
C GLU A 220 -6.40 -9.88 -15.76
N LYS A 221 -7.61 -9.66 -15.21
CA LYS A 221 -8.87 -9.88 -15.94
C LYS A 221 -8.97 -8.97 -17.16
N TYR A 222 -8.73 -7.66 -17.00
CA TYR A 222 -8.78 -6.71 -18.12
C TYR A 222 -7.72 -7.01 -19.18
N GLN A 223 -6.53 -7.44 -18.78
CA GLN A 223 -5.48 -7.85 -19.71
C GLN A 223 -5.89 -9.06 -20.54
N ASN A 224 -6.51 -10.07 -19.92
CA ASN A 224 -7.04 -11.24 -20.61
C ASN A 224 -8.20 -10.89 -21.56
N GLU A 225 -9.11 -10.01 -21.14
CA GLU A 225 -10.19 -9.49 -21.99
C GLU A 225 -9.63 -8.74 -23.20
N PHE A 226 -8.62 -7.88 -23.00
CA PHE A 226 -7.94 -7.18 -24.09
C PHE A 226 -7.33 -8.15 -25.10
N TYR A 227 -6.60 -9.18 -24.66
CA TYR A 227 -6.02 -10.17 -25.58
C TYR A 227 -7.10 -10.96 -26.34
N SER A 228 -8.22 -11.29 -25.69
CA SER A 228 -9.36 -11.95 -26.34
C SER A 228 -9.98 -11.07 -27.44
N ILE A 229 -10.21 -9.78 -27.14
CA ILE A 229 -10.73 -8.80 -28.09
C ILE A 229 -9.76 -8.60 -29.26
N LYS A 230 -8.46 -8.44 -28.97
CA LYS A 230 -7.42 -8.30 -29.99
C LYS A 230 -7.39 -9.50 -30.94
N LYS A 231 -7.47 -10.72 -30.41
CA LYS A 231 -7.52 -11.93 -31.23
C LYS A 231 -8.73 -11.92 -32.18
N LYS A 232 -9.92 -11.60 -31.67
CA LYS A 232 -11.13 -11.47 -32.51
C LYS A 232 -11.00 -10.40 -33.58
N TYR A 233 -10.39 -9.26 -33.24
CA TYR A 233 -10.13 -8.18 -34.20
C TYR A 233 -9.20 -8.65 -35.33
N ASP A 234 -8.10 -9.33 -34.99
CA ASP A 234 -7.15 -9.84 -35.96
C ASP A 234 -7.80 -10.92 -36.87
N GLU A 235 -8.64 -11.79 -36.32
CA GLU A 235 -9.45 -12.76 -37.07
C GLU A 235 -10.41 -12.07 -38.06
N LEU A 236 -11.15 -11.04 -37.60
CA LEU A 236 -12.06 -10.27 -38.45
C LEU A 236 -11.33 -9.51 -39.55
N LYS A 237 -10.13 -8.99 -39.28
CA LYS A 237 -9.30 -8.31 -40.28
C LYS A 237 -8.92 -9.24 -41.43
N ILE A 238 -8.59 -10.49 -41.12
CA ILE A 238 -8.27 -11.52 -42.14
C ILE A 238 -9.53 -11.86 -42.95
N ILE A 239 -10.68 -12.04 -42.29
CA ILE A 239 -11.95 -12.33 -42.96
C ILE A 239 -12.34 -11.19 -43.91
N ASN A 240 -12.27 -9.94 -43.47
CA ASN A 240 -12.57 -8.78 -44.31
C ASN A 240 -11.65 -8.68 -45.53
N ALA A 241 -10.35 -8.92 -45.37
CA ALA A 241 -9.42 -8.92 -46.48
C ALA A 241 -9.77 -10.01 -47.52
N SER A 242 -10.18 -11.21 -47.07
CA SER A 242 -10.65 -12.27 -47.97
C SER A 242 -11.95 -11.86 -48.69
N GLN A 243 -12.92 -11.31 -47.97
CA GLN A 243 -14.20 -10.89 -48.52
C GLN A 243 -14.03 -9.76 -49.55
N GLU A 244 -13.10 -8.83 -49.33
CA GLU A 244 -12.82 -7.74 -50.27
C GLU A 244 -12.28 -8.27 -51.61
N VAL A 245 -11.43 -9.31 -51.59
CA VAL A 245 -10.97 -9.99 -52.80
C VAL A 245 -12.13 -10.66 -53.53
N ASP A 246 -13.01 -11.34 -52.82
CA ASP A 246 -14.17 -12.02 -53.42
C ASP A 246 -15.17 -11.02 -54.01
N ILE A 247 -15.45 -9.91 -53.32
CA ILE A 247 -16.30 -8.82 -53.82
C ILE A 247 -15.72 -8.21 -55.10
N ASN A 248 -14.40 -7.98 -55.16
CA ASN A 248 -13.78 -7.42 -56.35
C ASN A 248 -13.80 -8.40 -57.53
N ARG A 249 -13.65 -9.71 -57.28
CA ARG A 249 -13.81 -10.75 -58.32
C ARG A 249 -15.25 -10.81 -58.85
N GLU A 250 -16.24 -10.78 -57.96
CA GLU A 250 -17.66 -10.77 -58.32
C GLU A 250 -18.00 -9.53 -59.15
N LYS A 251 -17.54 -8.33 -58.75
CA LYS A 251 -17.73 -7.09 -59.52
C LYS A 251 -17.17 -7.19 -60.94
N ALA A 252 -15.94 -7.66 -61.09
CA ALA A 252 -15.33 -7.84 -62.41
C ALA A 252 -16.12 -8.83 -63.29
N LYS A 253 -16.67 -9.88 -62.68
CA LYS A 253 -17.52 -10.86 -63.39
C LYS A 253 -18.86 -10.25 -63.82
N ILE A 254 -19.48 -9.43 -62.97
CA ILE A 254 -20.72 -8.71 -63.30
C ILE A 254 -20.46 -7.75 -64.47
N GLU A 255 -19.39 -6.95 -64.41
CA GLU A 255 -19.03 -6.01 -65.48
C GLU A 255 -18.79 -6.72 -66.81
N PHE A 256 -18.10 -7.88 -66.79
CA PHE A 256 -17.94 -8.71 -67.97
C PHE A 256 -19.27 -9.22 -68.54
N LEU A 257 -20.18 -9.67 -67.67
CA LEU A 257 -21.51 -10.16 -68.08
C LEU A 257 -22.38 -9.03 -68.64
N GLU A 258 -22.32 -7.82 -68.06
CA GLU A 258 -23.03 -6.64 -68.57
C GLU A 258 -22.57 -6.29 -69.98
N ASN A 259 -21.25 -6.23 -70.20
CA ASN A 259 -20.68 -5.96 -71.51
C ASN A 259 -21.05 -7.06 -72.53
N THR A 260 -21.06 -8.32 -72.10
CA THR A 260 -21.50 -9.44 -72.94
C THR A 260 -22.98 -9.32 -73.32
N ASN A 261 -23.83 -8.92 -72.37
CA ASN A 261 -25.26 -8.74 -72.59
C ASN A 261 -25.54 -7.56 -73.53
N GLU A 262 -24.80 -6.46 -73.41
CA GLU A 262 -24.91 -5.31 -74.31
C GLU A 262 -24.51 -5.69 -75.74
N ASN A 263 -23.44 -6.46 -75.91
CA ASN A 263 -23.05 -7.02 -77.21
C ASN A 263 -24.13 -7.94 -77.81
N LEU A 264 -24.79 -8.76 -76.98
CA LEU A 264 -25.89 -9.61 -77.43
C LEU A 264 -27.11 -8.79 -77.86
N LYS A 265 -27.48 -7.75 -77.11
CA LYS A 265 -28.57 -6.83 -77.49
C LYS A 265 -28.30 -6.16 -78.84
N ASN A 266 -27.06 -5.70 -79.07
CA ASN A 266 -26.67 -5.11 -80.34
C ASN A 266 -26.80 -6.11 -81.50
N LYS A 267 -26.32 -7.34 -81.32
CA LYS A 267 -26.48 -8.41 -82.33
C LYS A 267 -27.95 -8.72 -82.60
N LEU A 268 -28.77 -8.77 -81.57
CA LEU A 268 -30.20 -9.07 -81.68
C LEU A 268 -30.93 -7.96 -82.46
N SER A 269 -30.63 -6.68 -82.18
CA SER A 269 -31.16 -5.55 -82.95
C SER A 269 -30.79 -5.61 -84.44
N ILE A 270 -29.55 -5.98 -84.76
CA ILE A 270 -29.11 -6.16 -86.16
C ILE A 270 -29.94 -7.25 -86.85
N LEU A 271 -30.13 -8.40 -86.18
CA LEU A 271 -30.92 -9.50 -86.73
C LEU A 271 -32.39 -9.12 -86.95
N GLU A 272 -33.00 -8.40 -86.00
CA GLU A 272 -34.37 -7.90 -86.16
C GLU A 272 -34.51 -6.95 -87.35
N ASN A 273 -33.52 -6.10 -87.60
CA ASN A 273 -33.52 -5.20 -88.76
C ASN A 273 -33.40 -5.97 -90.09
N ILE A 274 -32.52 -6.97 -90.15
CA ILE A 274 -32.38 -7.83 -91.34
C ILE A 274 -33.70 -8.57 -91.62
N GLU A 275 -34.38 -9.07 -90.58
CA GLU A 275 -35.65 -9.78 -90.74
C GLU A 275 -36.77 -8.84 -91.23
N LYS A 276 -36.83 -7.60 -90.73
CA LYS A 276 -37.76 -6.57 -91.22
C LYS A 276 -37.51 -6.21 -92.69
N GLU A 277 -36.25 -6.14 -93.11
CA GLU A 277 -35.91 -5.89 -94.53
C GLU A 277 -36.32 -7.06 -95.43
N ARG A 278 -36.13 -8.31 -94.99
CA ARG A 278 -36.57 -9.50 -95.75
C ARG A 278 -38.08 -9.57 -95.94
N GLN A 279 -38.86 -9.02 -95.02
CA GLN A 279 -40.32 -9.01 -95.09
C GLN A 279 -40.88 -7.94 -96.03
N LYS A 280 -40.09 -6.93 -96.42
CA LYS A 280 -40.45 -6.00 -97.51
C LYS A 280 -40.19 -6.67 -98.86
N LYS A 281 -41.15 -7.47 -99.36
CA LYS A 281 -41.19 -7.87 -100.77
C LYS A 281 -42.03 -6.86 -101.55
N ASP A 282 -41.50 -6.32 -102.65
CA ASP A 282 -42.22 -5.44 -103.56
C ASP A 282 -43.31 -6.23 -104.32
N ILE A 283 -44.56 -6.11 -103.87
CA ILE A 283 -45.72 -6.72 -104.55
C ILE A 283 -46.12 -5.82 -105.72
N LYS A 284 -46.06 -6.33 -106.95
CA LYS A 284 -46.52 -5.60 -108.15
C LYS A 284 -48.05 -5.69 -108.27
N LYS A 285 -48.75 -4.57 -108.35
CA LYS A 285 -50.17 -4.51 -108.69
C LYS A 285 -50.37 -4.67 -110.19
N VAL A 286 -51.19 -5.62 -110.61
CA VAL A 286 -51.44 -5.94 -112.01
C VAL A 286 -52.93 -5.99 -112.30
N VAL A 287 -53.36 -5.31 -113.36
CA VAL A 287 -54.72 -5.45 -113.89
C VAL A 287 -54.70 -6.38 -115.09
N VAL A 288 -55.68 -7.28 -115.21
CA VAL A 288 -55.75 -8.29 -116.26
C VAL A 288 -57.07 -8.19 -117.00
N PHE A 289 -57.00 -8.11 -118.32
CA PHE A 289 -58.13 -8.25 -119.24
C PHE A 289 -58.09 -9.60 -119.93
N GLY A 290 -59.12 -10.42 -119.65
CA GLY A 290 -59.22 -11.83 -120.06
C GLY A 290 -58.97 -12.81 -118.92
N GLU A 291 -59.20 -14.09 -119.17
CA GLU A 291 -59.21 -15.13 -118.16
C GLU A 291 -57.83 -15.79 -117.97
N ILE A 292 -57.39 -15.83 -116.70
CA ILE A 292 -56.27 -16.66 -116.24
C ILE A 292 -56.83 -17.98 -115.71
N TYR A 293 -56.63 -19.06 -116.46
CA TYR A 293 -57.16 -20.38 -116.11
C TYR A 293 -56.39 -21.11 -114.99
N SER A 294 -55.22 -20.61 -114.58
CA SER A 294 -54.37 -21.29 -113.59
C SER A 294 -54.37 -20.59 -112.24
N LYS A 295 -54.75 -21.34 -111.21
CA LYS A 295 -54.68 -20.92 -109.81
C LYS A 295 -53.28 -20.51 -109.38
N GLU A 296 -52.25 -21.21 -109.88
CA GLU A 296 -50.84 -20.90 -109.60
C GLU A 296 -50.45 -19.46 -109.95
N ILE A 297 -51.02 -18.91 -111.03
CA ILE A 297 -50.75 -17.53 -111.46
C ILE A 297 -51.59 -16.55 -110.62
N LYS A 298 -52.86 -16.88 -110.36
CA LYS A 298 -53.77 -16.06 -109.54
C LYS A 298 -53.30 -15.92 -108.08
N GLU A 299 -52.53 -16.88 -107.57
CA GLU A 299 -52.07 -16.95 -106.18
C GLU A 299 -50.57 -16.62 -106.01
N MET A 300 -49.93 -16.00 -107.01
CA MET A 300 -48.51 -15.62 -106.90
C MET A 300 -48.29 -14.53 -105.85
N VAL A 301 -47.43 -14.82 -104.85
CA VAL A 301 -47.16 -13.94 -103.69
C VAL A 301 -46.54 -12.59 -104.06
N ASN A 302 -45.91 -12.49 -105.24
CA ASN A 302 -45.24 -11.26 -105.71
C ASN A 302 -46.15 -10.34 -106.56
N TYR A 303 -47.39 -10.77 -106.84
CA TYR A 303 -48.32 -10.00 -107.67
C TYR A 303 -49.69 -9.89 -107.00
N GLU A 304 -50.28 -8.70 -107.06
CA GLU A 304 -51.66 -8.45 -106.67
C GLU A 304 -52.50 -8.30 -107.94
N ILE A 305 -53.24 -9.34 -108.31
CA ILE A 305 -53.90 -9.46 -109.62
C ILE A 305 -55.38 -9.08 -109.53
N TYR A 306 -55.78 -8.08 -110.33
CA TYR A 306 -57.16 -7.63 -110.47
C TYR A 306 -57.68 -7.98 -111.87
N THR A 307 -58.65 -8.87 -111.97
CA THR A 307 -59.30 -9.18 -113.26
C THR A 307 -60.43 -8.19 -113.52
N VAL A 308 -60.44 -7.58 -114.70
CA VAL A 308 -61.44 -6.58 -115.09
C VAL A 308 -62.07 -6.99 -116.42
N GLU A 309 -63.38 -6.91 -116.50
CA GLU A 309 -64.12 -7.11 -117.75
C GLU A 309 -64.01 -5.86 -118.62
N ILE A 310 -63.88 -6.04 -119.95
CA ILE A 310 -63.66 -4.93 -120.90
C ILE A 310 -64.78 -3.88 -120.83
N GLU A 311 -66.02 -4.30 -120.63
CA GLU A 311 -67.19 -3.41 -120.52
C GLU A 311 -67.08 -2.44 -119.32
N ASN A 312 -66.28 -2.80 -118.31
CA ASN A 312 -66.10 -2.04 -117.08
C ASN A 312 -64.80 -1.21 -117.04
N VAL A 313 -64.04 -1.12 -118.15
CA VAL A 313 -62.74 -0.39 -118.19
C VAL A 313 -62.83 1.03 -117.64
N GLU A 314 -63.91 1.76 -117.92
CA GLU A 314 -64.09 3.14 -117.43
C GLU A 314 -64.33 3.22 -115.92
N ASN A 315 -65.02 2.22 -115.35
CA ASN A 315 -65.30 2.13 -113.92
C ASN A 315 -64.08 1.74 -113.09
N PHE A 316 -63.04 1.15 -113.71
CA PHE A 316 -61.80 0.72 -113.05
C PHE A 316 -60.59 1.62 -113.35
N ARG A 317 -60.82 2.81 -113.91
CA ARG A 317 -59.75 3.72 -114.35
C ARG A 317 -58.77 4.10 -113.24
N GLU A 318 -59.24 4.26 -112.01
CA GLU A 318 -58.39 4.58 -110.84
C GLU A 318 -57.45 3.41 -110.51
N VAL A 319 -57.96 2.17 -110.48
CA VAL A 319 -57.16 0.95 -110.23
C VAL A 319 -56.12 0.73 -111.33
N ILE A 320 -56.49 0.99 -112.59
CA ILE A 320 -55.58 0.89 -113.75
C ILE A 320 -54.48 1.96 -113.69
N ASN A 321 -54.76 3.15 -113.17
CA ASN A 321 -53.74 4.19 -113.01
C ASN A 321 -52.73 3.86 -111.91
N GLU A 322 -53.15 3.19 -110.84
CA GLU A 322 -52.30 2.81 -109.72
C GLU A 322 -51.51 1.50 -109.94
N CYS A 323 -51.90 0.70 -110.93
CA CYS A 323 -51.20 -0.56 -111.21
C CYS A 323 -49.83 -0.34 -111.86
N ASN A 324 -48.93 -1.29 -111.59
CA ASN A 324 -47.59 -1.36 -112.19
C ASN A 324 -47.67 -1.81 -113.65
N GLU A 325 -48.54 -2.78 -113.95
CA GLU A 325 -48.67 -3.40 -115.27
C GLU A 325 -50.14 -3.71 -115.59
N VAL A 326 -50.48 -3.65 -116.88
CA VAL A 326 -51.77 -4.09 -117.41
C VAL A 326 -51.53 -5.24 -118.37
N TRP A 327 -52.05 -6.42 -118.06
CA TRP A 327 -51.93 -7.59 -118.90
C TRP A 327 -53.17 -7.75 -119.78
N VAL A 328 -52.93 -7.86 -121.08
CA VAL A 328 -53.98 -8.05 -122.08
C VAL A 328 -53.83 -9.46 -122.64
N LEU A 329 -54.78 -10.33 -122.32
CA LEU A 329 -54.76 -11.74 -122.68
C LEU A 329 -55.49 -11.96 -124.01
N SER A 330 -54.83 -11.61 -125.11
CA SER A 330 -55.41 -11.64 -126.47
C SER A 330 -55.79 -13.03 -126.98
N TYR A 331 -55.48 -14.09 -126.23
CA TYR A 331 -56.00 -15.43 -126.52
C TYR A 331 -57.44 -15.65 -126.02
N ASP A 332 -57.97 -14.75 -125.19
CA ASP A 332 -59.27 -14.89 -124.52
C ASP A 332 -60.24 -13.72 -124.83
N ILE A 333 -59.70 -12.55 -125.16
CA ILE A 333 -60.51 -11.38 -125.51
C ILE A 333 -60.62 -11.17 -127.02
N SER A 334 -61.67 -10.49 -127.49
CA SER A 334 -61.83 -10.21 -128.92
C SER A 334 -60.83 -9.16 -129.41
N TYR A 335 -60.58 -9.14 -130.73
CA TYR A 335 -59.72 -8.13 -131.35
C TYR A 335 -60.25 -6.69 -131.16
N LEU A 336 -61.58 -6.51 -131.16
CA LEU A 336 -62.21 -5.20 -130.93
C LEU A 336 -62.05 -4.75 -129.47
N ASP A 337 -62.16 -5.69 -128.53
CA ASP A 337 -61.93 -5.42 -127.11
C ASP A 337 -60.49 -5.02 -126.82
N LYS A 338 -59.55 -5.68 -127.50
CA LYS A 338 -58.12 -5.33 -127.44
C LYS A 338 -57.89 -3.87 -127.87
N ILE A 339 -58.43 -3.46 -129.02
CA ILE A 339 -58.31 -2.07 -129.51
C ILE A 339 -58.87 -1.10 -128.46
N THR A 340 -60.02 -1.43 -127.87
CA THR A 340 -60.67 -0.59 -126.85
C THR A 340 -59.78 -0.39 -125.63
N ILE A 341 -59.05 -1.42 -125.20
CA ILE A 341 -58.10 -1.33 -124.08
C ILE A 341 -56.89 -0.47 -124.47
N GLU A 342 -56.33 -0.68 -125.67
CA GLU A 342 -55.16 0.06 -126.18
C GLU A 342 -55.45 1.56 -126.38
N GLU A 343 -56.68 1.94 -126.72
CA GLU A 343 -57.10 3.34 -126.82
C GLU A 343 -57.26 4.02 -125.45
N LYS A 344 -57.65 3.27 -124.43
CA LYS A 344 -58.01 3.82 -123.11
C LYS A 344 -56.87 3.79 -122.08
N ILE A 345 -55.84 2.98 -122.30
CA ILE A 345 -54.74 2.74 -121.36
C ILE A 345 -53.40 3.14 -121.98
N ASP A 346 -52.49 3.70 -121.19
CA ASP A 346 -51.14 4.00 -121.65
C ASP A 346 -50.41 2.73 -122.13
N SER A 347 -50.05 2.73 -123.41
CA SER A 347 -49.27 1.68 -124.08
C SER A 347 -48.01 1.26 -123.32
N SER A 348 -47.40 2.15 -122.52
CA SER A 348 -46.20 1.84 -121.74
C SER A 348 -46.44 0.80 -120.63
N LYS A 349 -47.67 0.72 -120.11
CA LYS A 349 -48.09 -0.21 -119.06
C LYS A 349 -48.61 -1.53 -119.60
N ILE A 350 -48.94 -1.60 -120.89
CA ILE A 350 -49.61 -2.75 -121.49
C ILE A 350 -48.59 -3.85 -121.81
N LYS A 351 -48.86 -5.06 -121.31
CA LYS A 351 -48.19 -6.31 -121.70
C LYS A 351 -49.20 -7.21 -122.38
N GLU A 352 -49.02 -7.39 -123.68
CA GLU A 352 -49.89 -8.26 -124.47
C GLU A 352 -49.38 -9.71 -124.45
N PHE A 353 -50.27 -10.64 -124.18
CA PHE A 353 -50.00 -12.07 -124.24
C PHE A 353 -50.91 -12.77 -125.24
N THR A 354 -50.35 -13.12 -126.39
CA THR A 354 -51.09 -13.83 -127.47
C THR A 354 -51.30 -15.31 -127.20
N SER A 355 -50.74 -15.86 -126.11
CA SER A 355 -50.97 -17.25 -125.68
C SER A 355 -50.63 -17.41 -124.20
N TYR A 356 -51.27 -18.37 -123.55
CA TYR A 356 -50.99 -18.71 -122.16
C TYR A 356 -49.51 -19.12 -121.92
N LYS A 357 -48.86 -19.74 -122.92
CA LYS A 357 -47.43 -20.08 -122.86
C LYS A 357 -46.55 -18.84 -122.69
N LYS A 358 -46.86 -17.74 -123.40
CA LYS A 358 -46.11 -16.48 -123.29
C LYS A 358 -46.27 -15.82 -121.92
N LEU A 359 -47.48 -15.88 -121.35
CA LEU A 359 -47.72 -15.40 -119.98
C LEU A 359 -46.87 -16.18 -118.97
N ARG A 360 -46.85 -17.52 -119.05
CA ARG A 360 -45.99 -18.34 -118.18
C ARG A 360 -44.50 -18.07 -118.35
N GLU A 361 -44.02 -17.85 -119.57
CA GLU A 361 -42.61 -17.54 -119.82
C GLU A 361 -42.21 -16.17 -119.26
N TYR A 362 -43.10 -15.19 -119.32
CA TYR A 362 -42.89 -13.87 -118.71
C TYR A 362 -42.76 -13.99 -117.19
N LEU A 363 -43.68 -14.70 -116.54
CA LEU A 363 -43.65 -14.92 -115.09
C LEU A 363 -42.46 -15.76 -114.60
N LYS A 364 -41.85 -16.57 -115.48
CA LYS A 364 -40.60 -17.30 -115.20
C LYS A 364 -39.32 -16.50 -115.40
N LYS A 365 -39.40 -15.36 -116.10
CA LYS A 365 -38.25 -14.46 -116.30
C LYS A 365 -38.18 -13.37 -115.24
N GLU A 366 -39.31 -13.04 -114.61
CA GLU A 366 -39.39 -12.05 -113.52
C GLU A 366 -39.28 -12.65 -112.10
N ASN A 367 -39.46 -13.97 -111.95
CA ASN A 367 -39.13 -14.72 -110.72
C ASN A 367 -37.81 -15.46 -110.90
#